data_AF-A0A7J7ZJB1-F1
#
_entry.id   AF-A0A7J7ZJB1-F1
#
_cell.length_a   1.000
_cell.length_b   1.000
_cell.length_c   1.000
_cell.angle_alpha   90.00
_cell.angle_beta   90.00
_cell.angle_gamma   90.00
#
_symmetry.space_group_name_H-M   'P 1'
#
loop_
_entity.id
_entity.type
_entity.pdbx_description
1 polymer ?
#
loop_
_entity_poly.entity_id
_entity_poly.type
_entity_poly.pdbx_seq_one_letter_code
_entity_poly.pdbx_strand_id
1 'polypeptide(L)'
;MDYSIYRMFGKEQNTERSTIQNPRKHPYHCQQKWTCKGGPRLNVCPNNWVQEKGKCYNFFKTFNSWTDSQQFCLRMKSHLLMIQDKAELAFIQNSIQDGIYFWIGLNITYPQKTWTWLDGTPLNPQLCEVKSKDEDNACAVITKKGVFSETCHTQNYHICQNVISSDKDL
;
A
#
# COMPACT_ATOMS: atom_id res chain seq x y z
N MET A 1 -39.02 57.48 -3.22
CA MET A 1 -38.01 58.51 -3.46
C MET A 1 -36.77 57.78 -3.95
N ASP A 2 -36.24 57.96 -5.15
CA ASP A 2 -36.68 58.74 -6.30
C ASP A 2 -35.98 58.15 -7.53
N TYR A 3 -36.68 58.22 -8.66
CA TYR A 3 -36.19 57.95 -10.00
C TYR A 3 -35.25 59.08 -10.43
N SER A 4 -34.21 58.77 -11.20
CA SER A 4 -33.70 59.72 -12.19
C SER A 4 -33.04 58.99 -13.35
N ILE A 5 -33.65 59.24 -14.50
CA ILE A 5 -33.43 58.61 -15.79
C ILE A 5 -33.07 59.76 -16.75
N TYR A 6 -32.09 59.52 -17.62
CA TYR A 6 -31.83 60.14 -18.94
C TYR A 6 -31.15 61.52 -19.10
N ARG A 7 -30.16 61.51 -20.01
CA ARG A 7 -29.97 62.32 -21.26
C ARG A 7 -28.53 62.90 -21.37
N MET A 8 -27.81 62.95 -22.50
CA MET A 8 -27.94 62.54 -23.90
C MET A 8 -26.54 62.57 -24.56
N PHE A 9 -26.32 61.66 -25.52
CA PHE A 9 -25.56 61.74 -26.77
C PHE A 9 -24.34 62.68 -26.94
N GLY A 10 -23.21 62.06 -27.32
CA GLY A 10 -22.17 62.65 -28.17
C GLY A 10 -21.52 61.53 -29.02
N LYS A 11 -21.70 61.60 -30.34
CA LYS A 11 -21.23 60.62 -31.34
C LYS A 11 -19.74 60.82 -31.70
N GLU A 12 -19.11 59.69 -32.03
CA GLU A 12 -18.11 59.44 -33.09
C GLU A 12 -16.88 60.37 -33.23
N GLN A 13 -15.67 59.80 -33.14
CA GLN A 13 -14.85 59.47 -34.32
C GLN A 13 -13.56 58.70 -33.95
N ASN A 14 -13.33 57.63 -34.72
CA ASN A 14 -12.11 56.86 -35.02
C ASN A 14 -10.75 57.42 -34.55
N THR A 15 -9.86 56.54 -34.09
CA THR A 15 -8.79 55.96 -34.96
C THR A 15 -7.95 54.92 -34.23
N GLU A 16 -7.55 53.90 -34.98
CA GLU A 16 -6.79 52.71 -34.60
C GLU A 16 -5.44 53.00 -33.92
N ARG A 17 -5.03 52.07 -33.05
CA ARG A 17 -3.79 51.26 -33.18
C ARG A 17 -3.13 51.01 -31.81
N SER A 18 -3.66 50.04 -31.06
CA SER A 18 -2.89 49.36 -30.02
C SER A 18 -2.52 47.97 -30.52
N THR A 19 -1.26 47.84 -30.89
CA THR A 19 -0.58 46.61 -31.30
C THR A 19 -0.90 45.44 -30.37
N ILE A 20 -1.62 44.45 -30.92
CA ILE A 20 -1.76 43.12 -30.34
C ILE A 20 -0.36 42.52 -30.28
N GLN A 21 0.22 42.40 -29.09
CA GLN A 21 1.42 41.60 -28.88
C GLN A 21 1.07 40.14 -29.16
N ASN A 22 1.41 39.69 -30.35
CA ASN A 22 1.28 38.31 -30.78
C ASN A 22 2.14 37.42 -29.86
N PRO A 23 1.61 36.37 -29.22
CA PRO A 23 2.40 35.51 -28.36
C PRO A 23 3.54 34.87 -29.16
N ARG A 24 4.76 34.94 -28.60
CA ARG A 24 5.99 34.41 -29.20
C ARG A 24 5.78 32.93 -29.53
N LYS A 25 5.79 32.59 -30.81
CA LYS A 25 5.82 31.19 -31.26
C LYS A 25 7.11 30.55 -30.75
N HIS A 26 7.00 29.66 -29.76
CA HIS A 26 8.12 28.78 -29.42
C HIS A 26 8.31 27.75 -30.53
N PRO A 27 9.54 27.54 -31.03
CA PRO A 27 9.81 26.63 -32.13
C PRO A 27 9.93 25.21 -31.58
N TYR A 28 8.79 24.58 -31.28
CA TYR A 28 8.75 23.12 -31.11
C TYR A 28 7.92 22.55 -32.24
N HIS A 29 8.56 22.41 -33.39
CA HIS A 29 8.04 21.59 -34.48
C HIS A 29 8.15 20.13 -34.05
N CYS A 30 7.05 19.53 -33.59
CA CYS A 30 7.00 18.08 -33.37
C CYS A 30 6.79 17.40 -34.72
N GLN A 31 7.89 17.14 -35.43
CA GLN A 31 7.89 16.22 -36.56
C GLN A 31 8.15 14.79 -36.04
N GLN A 32 7.47 13.83 -36.68
CA GLN A 32 7.06 12.54 -36.15
C GLN A 32 8.21 11.58 -35.78
N LYS A 33 7.88 10.67 -34.83
CA LYS A 33 8.61 9.50 -34.29
C LYS A 33 9.49 9.76 -33.04
N TRP A 34 8.82 9.98 -31.93
CA TRP A 34 9.35 9.62 -30.61
C TRP A 34 8.68 8.31 -30.20
N THR A 35 9.41 7.19 -30.28
CA THR A 35 8.99 6.03 -29.50
C THR A 35 9.13 6.41 -28.04
N CYS A 36 8.03 6.36 -27.29
CA CYS A 36 8.11 6.41 -25.83
C CYS A 36 8.84 5.13 -25.40
N LYS A 37 10.17 5.16 -25.35
CA LYS A 37 10.89 4.19 -24.53
C LYS A 37 10.43 4.47 -23.12
N GLY A 38 9.60 3.57 -22.57
CA GLY A 38 9.12 3.67 -21.20
C GLY A 38 10.29 4.01 -20.29
N GLY A 39 10.14 5.04 -19.47
CA GLY A 39 11.14 5.37 -18.47
C GLY A 39 11.46 4.17 -17.58
N PRO A 40 12.56 4.22 -16.80
CA PRO A 40 12.89 3.14 -15.87
C PRO A 40 11.64 2.76 -15.07
N ARG A 41 11.29 1.47 -15.05
CA ARG A 41 10.17 0.99 -14.25
C ARG A 41 10.46 1.37 -12.81
N LEU A 42 9.68 2.30 -12.27
CA LEU A 42 9.79 2.69 -10.88
C LEU A 42 9.35 1.49 -10.05
N ASN A 43 10.29 0.95 -9.28
CA ASN A 43 10.11 -0.14 -8.32
C ASN A 43 9.33 0.40 -7.11
N VAL A 44 8.06 0.71 -7.33
CA VAL A 44 7.16 1.37 -6.37
C VAL A 44 5.98 0.46 -6.09
N CYS A 45 5.56 0.45 -4.83
CA CYS A 45 4.40 -0.32 -4.41
C CYS A 45 3.10 0.15 -5.08
N PRO A 46 2.10 -0.74 -5.25
CA PRO A 46 0.79 -0.34 -5.73
C PRO A 46 0.15 0.72 -4.83
N ASN A 47 -0.81 1.48 -5.38
CA ASN A 47 -1.58 2.45 -4.59
C ASN A 47 -2.19 1.80 -3.33
N ASN A 48 -2.12 2.50 -2.21
CA ASN A 48 -2.57 2.04 -0.87
C ASN A 48 -1.71 0.94 -0.24
N TRP A 49 -0.54 0.63 -0.79
CA TRP A 49 0.46 -0.20 -0.13
C TRP A 49 1.58 0.67 0.42
N VAL A 50 2.05 0.34 1.61
CA VAL A 50 3.18 0.99 2.26
C VAL A 50 4.46 0.34 1.77
N GLN A 51 5.41 1.14 1.30
CA GLN A 51 6.73 0.67 0.87
C GLN A 51 7.73 0.82 2.01
N GLU A 52 8.39 -0.28 2.39
CA GLU A 52 9.48 -0.27 3.36
C GLU A 52 10.51 -1.33 2.96
N LYS A 53 11.79 -0.94 2.87
CA LYS A 53 12.93 -1.84 2.58
C LYS A 53 12.74 -2.83 1.43
N GLY A 54 12.16 -2.38 0.31
CA GLY A 54 11.97 -3.23 -0.87
C GLY A 54 10.80 -4.20 -0.77
N LYS A 55 9.93 -4.04 0.24
CA LYS A 55 8.67 -4.74 0.39
C LYS A 55 7.50 -3.77 0.34
N CYS A 56 6.35 -4.31 -0.02
CA CYS A 56 5.06 -3.63 -0.02
C CYS A 56 4.16 -4.30 1.02
N TYR A 57 3.47 -3.50 1.83
CA TYR A 57 2.55 -3.97 2.87
C TYR A 57 1.17 -3.36 2.72
N ASN A 58 0.12 -4.12 2.99
CA ASN A 58 -1.24 -3.58 3.07
C ASN A 58 -2.03 -4.21 4.22
N PHE A 59 -2.71 -3.36 4.98
CA PHE A 59 -3.47 -3.69 6.18
C PHE A 59 -4.96 -3.75 5.82
N PHE A 60 -5.44 -4.93 5.44
CA PHE A 60 -6.81 -5.12 5.01
C PHE A 60 -7.75 -5.23 6.22
N LYS A 61 -8.67 -4.27 6.33
CA LYS A 61 -9.69 -4.20 7.39
C LYS A 61 -10.96 -5.00 7.07
N THR A 62 -10.79 -6.18 6.49
CA THR A 62 -11.89 -7.13 6.25
C THR A 62 -11.69 -8.33 7.17
N PHE A 63 -12.75 -8.70 7.88
CA PHE A 63 -12.76 -9.84 8.80
C PHE A 63 -12.81 -11.15 8.02
N ASN A 64 -11.75 -11.96 8.13
CA ASN A 64 -11.60 -13.25 7.46
C ASN A 64 -10.95 -14.28 8.40
N SER A 65 -11.15 -15.56 8.11
CA SER A 65 -10.34 -16.63 8.71
C SER A 65 -8.88 -16.51 8.27
N TRP A 66 -7.95 -17.19 8.93
CA TRP A 66 -6.54 -17.18 8.52
C TRP A 66 -6.38 -17.71 7.09
N THR A 67 -7.04 -18.81 6.77
CA THR A 67 -7.01 -19.43 5.43
C THR A 67 -7.59 -18.50 4.37
N ASP A 68 -8.74 -17.88 4.63
CA ASP A 68 -9.36 -16.95 3.68
C ASP A 68 -8.53 -15.69 3.47
N SER A 69 -7.85 -15.23 4.53
CA SER A 69 -6.92 -14.10 4.47
C SER A 69 -5.70 -14.42 3.60
N GLN A 70 -5.13 -15.61 3.75
CA GLN A 70 -4.04 -16.06 2.88
C GLN A 70 -4.50 -16.14 1.42
N GLN A 71 -5.67 -16.72 1.16
CA GLN A 71 -6.23 -16.77 -0.19
C GLN A 71 -6.50 -15.38 -0.76
N PHE A 72 -6.94 -14.43 0.07
CA PHE A 72 -7.09 -13.04 -0.32
C PHE A 72 -5.75 -12.42 -0.75
N CYS A 73 -4.71 -12.56 0.07
CA CYS A 73 -3.38 -12.05 -0.28
C CYS A 73 -2.86 -12.67 -1.59
N LEU A 74 -3.04 -13.97 -1.80
CA LEU A 74 -2.64 -14.66 -3.03
C LEU A 74 -3.34 -14.09 -4.28
N ARG A 75 -4.64 -13.79 -4.20
CA ARG A 75 -5.37 -13.11 -5.28
C ARG A 75 -4.82 -11.71 -5.58
N MET A 76 -4.24 -11.05 -4.59
CA MET A 76 -3.55 -9.77 -4.72
C MET A 76 -2.08 -9.90 -5.17
N LYS A 77 -1.65 -11.08 -5.63
CA LYS A 77 -0.25 -11.40 -5.99
C LYS A 77 0.73 -11.11 -4.85
N SER A 78 0.32 -11.49 -3.65
CA SER A 78 1.02 -11.27 -2.38
C SER A 78 0.79 -12.48 -1.48
N HIS A 79 1.26 -12.43 -0.24
CA HIS A 79 0.97 -13.46 0.77
C HIS A 79 0.82 -12.81 2.14
N LEU A 80 0.30 -13.52 3.16
CA LEU A 80 0.27 -12.98 4.52
C LEU A 80 1.69 -12.61 4.98
N LEU A 81 1.79 -11.54 5.77
CA LEU A 81 3.05 -11.00 6.30
C LEU A 81 3.96 -12.09 6.89
N MET A 82 5.20 -12.14 6.41
CA MET A 82 6.28 -12.97 6.96
C MET A 82 7.41 -12.05 7.43
N ILE A 83 7.59 -11.99 8.73
CA ILE A 83 8.52 -11.07 9.38
C ILE A 83 9.92 -11.68 9.34
N GLN A 84 10.87 -10.96 8.76
CA GLN A 84 12.24 -11.43 8.56
C GLN A 84 13.19 -10.98 9.67
N ASP A 85 12.98 -9.79 10.23
CA ASP A 85 13.87 -9.22 11.24
C ASP A 85 13.13 -8.35 12.28
N LYS A 86 13.86 -7.98 13.34
CA LYS A 86 13.31 -7.17 14.45
C LYS A 86 12.92 -5.76 14.02
N ALA A 87 13.57 -5.20 13.01
CA ALA A 87 13.24 -3.86 12.52
C ALA A 87 11.91 -3.89 11.75
N GLU A 88 11.68 -4.91 10.94
CA GLU A 88 10.39 -5.17 10.29
C GLU A 88 9.29 -5.43 11.33
N LEU A 89 9.56 -6.25 12.35
CA LEU A 89 8.62 -6.47 13.45
C LEU A 89 8.20 -5.15 14.10
N ALA A 90 9.17 -4.31 14.47
CA ALA A 90 8.91 -3.02 15.12
C ALA A 90 8.14 -2.07 14.19
N PHE A 91 8.50 -2.01 12.92
CA PHE A 91 7.79 -1.20 11.91
C PHE A 91 6.30 -1.61 11.80
N ILE A 92 6.02 -2.91 11.70
CA ILE A 92 4.65 -3.40 11.60
C ILE A 92 3.88 -3.10 12.89
N GLN A 93 4.44 -3.37 14.07
CA GLN A 93 3.77 -3.09 15.34
C GLN A 93 3.45 -1.60 15.52
N ASN A 94 4.39 -0.72 15.16
CA ASN A 94 4.18 0.73 15.22
C ASN A 94 3.13 1.24 14.23
N SER A 95 2.86 0.49 13.16
CA SER A 95 1.83 0.80 12.17
C SER A 95 0.42 0.35 12.61
N ILE A 96 0.32 -0.45 13.68
CA ILE A 96 -0.95 -1.00 14.19
C ILE A 96 -1.47 -0.11 15.33
N GLN A 97 -2.78 0.19 15.30
CA GLN A 97 -3.45 0.88 16.39
C GLN A 97 -3.67 -0.06 17.59
N ASP A 98 -3.68 0.48 18.81
CA ASP A 98 -3.94 -0.29 20.02
C ASP A 98 -5.30 -1.00 19.95
N GLY A 99 -5.33 -2.27 20.35
CA GLY A 99 -6.55 -3.09 20.35
C GLY A 99 -6.93 -3.72 19.00
N ILE A 100 -6.12 -3.55 17.96
CA ILE A 100 -6.36 -4.15 16.64
C ILE A 100 -5.45 -5.36 16.42
N TYR A 101 -6.02 -6.41 15.83
CA TYR A 101 -5.40 -7.71 15.58
C TYR A 101 -5.37 -7.97 14.07
N PHE A 102 -4.22 -8.41 13.57
CA PHE A 102 -4.05 -8.79 12.17
C PHE A 102 -3.45 -10.19 12.06
N TRP A 103 -4.01 -11.02 11.18
CA TRP A 103 -3.38 -12.26 10.74
C TRP A 103 -2.03 -11.99 10.07
N ILE A 104 -1.06 -12.85 10.39
CA ILE A 104 0.24 -12.95 9.72
C ILE A 104 0.47 -14.37 9.22
N GLY A 105 1.45 -14.56 8.34
CA GLY A 105 1.75 -15.83 7.68
C GLY A 105 2.48 -16.84 8.57
N LEU A 106 2.08 -16.95 9.84
CA LEU A 106 2.69 -17.83 10.84
C LEU A 106 1.60 -18.72 11.46
N ASN A 107 1.81 -20.03 11.46
CA ASN A 107 0.89 -21.01 12.03
C ASN A 107 1.65 -22.17 12.68
N ILE A 108 0.94 -22.96 13.50
CA ILE A 108 1.46 -24.24 14.02
C ILE A 108 1.29 -25.30 12.93
N THR A 109 2.37 -25.98 12.56
CA THR A 109 2.35 -27.06 11.56
C THR A 109 2.55 -28.44 12.18
N TYR A 110 1.83 -29.44 11.67
CA TYR A 110 1.98 -30.85 12.06
C TYR A 110 2.95 -31.59 11.13
N PRO A 111 3.65 -32.63 11.64
CA PRO A 111 3.57 -33.20 13.00
C PRO A 111 4.46 -32.49 14.05
N GLN A 112 5.30 -31.54 13.66
CA GLN A 112 6.32 -30.95 14.55
C GLN A 112 5.74 -30.08 15.66
N LYS A 113 4.50 -29.59 15.51
CA LYS A 113 3.83 -28.67 16.44
C LYS A 113 4.66 -27.41 16.71
N THR A 114 5.34 -26.90 15.67
CA THR A 114 6.17 -25.71 15.73
C THR A 114 5.52 -24.55 14.98
N TRP A 115 5.80 -23.33 15.42
CA TRP A 115 5.49 -22.12 14.67
C TRP A 115 6.34 -22.05 13.40
N THR A 116 5.67 -22.00 12.25
CA THR A 116 6.28 -22.09 10.93
C THR A 116 5.70 -20.99 10.03
N TRP A 117 6.56 -20.33 9.27
CA TRP A 117 6.17 -19.34 8.26
C TRP A 117 5.62 -20.03 7.01
N LEU A 118 4.95 -19.26 6.13
CA LEU A 118 4.37 -19.81 4.88
C LEU A 118 5.39 -20.47 3.94
N ASP A 119 6.67 -20.09 4.04
CA ASP A 119 7.77 -20.67 3.26
C ASP A 119 8.33 -21.96 3.88
N GLY A 120 7.77 -22.42 5.01
CA GLY A 120 8.21 -23.62 5.73
C GLY A 120 9.36 -23.36 6.71
N THR A 121 9.86 -22.14 6.82
CA THR A 121 10.92 -21.82 7.79
C THR A 121 10.35 -21.74 9.21
N PRO A 122 11.03 -22.33 10.22
CA PRO A 122 10.56 -22.24 11.60
C PRO A 122 10.78 -20.83 12.16
N LEU A 123 9.91 -20.41 13.09
CA LEU A 123 10.08 -19.16 13.81
C LEU A 123 11.39 -19.17 14.60
N ASN A 124 12.24 -18.16 14.38
CA ASN A 124 13.40 -17.92 15.22
C ASN A 124 12.96 -17.36 16.58
N PRO A 125 13.23 -18.03 17.72
CA PRO A 125 12.87 -17.53 19.04
C PRO A 125 13.51 -16.17 19.39
N GLN A 126 14.63 -15.82 18.75
CA GLN A 126 15.27 -14.52 18.92
C GLN A 126 14.53 -13.39 18.20
N LEU A 127 13.66 -13.69 17.23
CA LEU A 127 12.89 -12.70 16.49
C LEU A 127 11.69 -12.23 17.31
N CYS A 128 10.83 -13.16 17.72
CA CYS A 128 9.71 -12.90 18.61
C CYS A 128 9.26 -14.18 19.32
N GLU A 129 8.55 -13.99 20.43
CA GLU A 129 7.86 -15.05 21.15
C GLU A 129 6.36 -14.93 20.89
N VAL A 130 5.71 -16.04 20.54
CA VAL A 130 4.25 -16.09 20.37
C VAL A 130 3.61 -16.43 21.71
N LYS A 131 2.81 -15.50 22.23
CA LYS A 131 2.07 -15.71 23.49
C LYS A 131 0.89 -16.64 23.24
N SER A 132 1.00 -17.89 23.70
CA SER A 132 0.01 -18.94 23.48
C SER A 132 -1.04 -19.03 24.58
N LYS A 133 -2.24 -19.52 24.25
CA LYS A 133 -3.30 -19.90 25.20
C LYS A 133 -3.61 -21.42 25.18
N ASP A 134 -2.61 -22.26 24.92
CA ASP A 134 -2.71 -23.73 24.89
C ASP A 134 -3.67 -24.29 23.82
N GLU A 135 -3.30 -24.18 22.53
CA GLU A 135 -3.98 -24.88 21.44
C GLU A 135 -3.01 -25.57 20.48
N ASP A 136 -3.39 -26.79 20.09
CA ASP A 136 -2.63 -27.68 19.21
C ASP A 136 -2.76 -27.33 17.71
N ASN A 137 -3.55 -26.33 17.31
CA ASN A 137 -3.70 -25.92 15.90
C ASN A 137 -4.01 -24.42 15.78
N ALA A 138 -3.03 -23.60 16.17
CA ALA A 138 -3.18 -22.15 16.23
C ALA A 138 -2.54 -21.42 15.03
N CYS A 139 -3.11 -20.26 14.71
CA CYS A 139 -2.59 -19.30 13.76
C CYS A 139 -2.16 -18.04 14.52
N ALA A 140 -1.21 -17.28 13.99
CA ALA A 140 -0.68 -16.12 14.69
C ALA A 140 -1.37 -14.82 14.26
N VAL A 141 -1.74 -14.02 15.26
CA VAL A 141 -2.10 -12.61 15.08
C VAL A 141 -1.00 -11.72 15.62
N ILE A 142 -0.76 -10.59 14.93
CA ILE A 142 0.09 -9.51 15.41
C ILE A 142 -0.77 -8.32 15.88
N THR A 143 -0.31 -7.70 16.94
CA THR A 143 -0.83 -6.44 17.48
C THR A 143 0.34 -5.49 17.72
N LYS A 144 0.04 -4.22 18.05
CA LYS A 144 1.05 -3.27 18.53
C LYS A 144 1.89 -3.78 19.72
N LYS A 145 1.36 -4.71 20.52
CA LYS A 145 1.97 -5.18 21.77
C LYS A 145 2.71 -6.52 21.65
N GLY A 146 2.59 -7.22 20.53
CA GLY A 146 3.17 -8.56 20.39
C GLY A 146 2.46 -9.44 19.39
N VAL A 147 2.97 -10.67 19.29
CA VAL A 147 2.39 -11.77 18.52
C VAL A 147 1.71 -12.75 19.48
N PHE A 148 0.51 -13.19 19.13
CA PHE A 148 -0.34 -14.04 19.96
C PHE A 148 -0.89 -15.21 19.14
N SER A 149 -1.14 -16.33 19.80
CA SER A 149 -1.89 -17.43 19.20
C SER A 149 -3.37 -17.09 19.13
N GLU A 150 -4.03 -17.49 18.06
CA GLU A 150 -5.46 -17.37 17.88
C GLU A 150 -5.98 -18.58 17.09
N THR A 151 -7.24 -18.96 17.30
CA THR A 151 -7.86 -20.07 16.57
C THR A 151 -7.99 -19.69 15.09
N CYS A 152 -7.50 -20.53 14.17
CA CYS A 152 -7.41 -20.18 12.74
C CYS A 152 -8.74 -19.82 12.05
N HIS A 153 -9.87 -20.25 12.61
CA HIS A 153 -11.22 -19.97 12.09
C HIS A 153 -11.79 -18.63 12.59
N THR A 154 -11.17 -18.03 13.62
CA THR A 154 -11.54 -16.69 14.12
C THR A 154 -11.43 -15.67 13.00
N GLN A 155 -12.30 -14.66 13.03
CA GLN A 155 -12.33 -13.64 12.02
C GLN A 155 -11.48 -12.44 12.47
N ASN A 156 -10.40 -12.15 11.77
CA ASN A 156 -9.54 -10.98 12.04
C ASN A 156 -9.22 -10.23 10.76
N TYR A 157 -8.69 -9.01 10.91
CA TYR A 157 -8.03 -8.31 9.81
C TYR A 157 -6.75 -9.04 9.40
N HIS A 158 -6.14 -8.67 8.29
CA HIS A 158 -4.93 -9.34 7.82
C HIS A 158 -3.95 -8.38 7.13
N ILE A 159 -2.67 -8.72 7.20
CA ILE A 159 -1.61 -7.96 6.53
C ILE A 159 -1.08 -8.80 5.38
N CYS A 160 -1.16 -8.26 4.17
CA CYS A 160 -0.50 -8.85 3.01
C CYS A 160 0.83 -8.17 2.76
N GLN A 161 1.82 -8.95 2.30
CA GLN A 161 3.11 -8.45 1.83
C GLN A 161 3.47 -8.98 0.44
N ASN A 162 4.26 -8.21 -0.29
CA ASN A 162 4.98 -8.68 -1.48
C ASN A 162 6.36 -8.02 -1.55
N VAL A 163 7.33 -8.67 -2.21
CA VAL A 163 8.66 -8.12 -2.47
C VAL A 163 8.63 -7.38 -3.80
N ILE A 164 9.30 -6.23 -3.85
CA ILE A 164 9.47 -5.49 -5.11
C ILE A 164 10.54 -6.21 -5.93
N SER A 165 10.12 -6.86 -7.01
CA SER A 165 11.03 -7.49 -7.97
C SER A 165 11.86 -6.42 -8.67
N SER A 166 13.14 -6.31 -8.36
CA SER A 166 14.09 -5.66 -9.27
C SER A 166 14.33 -6.60 -10.45
N ASP A 167 14.18 -6.14 -11.69
CA ASP A 167 14.49 -6.86 -12.94
C ASP A 167 15.98 -7.29 -13.02
N LYS A 168 16.43 -8.19 -12.14
CA LYS A 168 17.75 -8.84 -12.17
C LYS A 168 17.70 -10.37 -12.24
N ASP A 169 16.52 -10.96 -12.21
CA ASP A 169 16.33 -12.40 -12.35
C ASP A 169 15.68 -12.72 -13.70
N LEU A 170 16.36 -12.34 -14.79
CA LEU A 170 16.06 -12.76 -16.17
C LEU A 170 17.24 -13.55 -16.73
#